data_AF-A0A4U6VH95-F1
#
_entry.id   AF-A0A4U6VH95-F1
#
_cell.length_a   1.000
_cell.length_b   1.000
_cell.length_c   1.000
_cell.angle_alpha   90.00
_cell.angle_beta   90.00
_cell.angle_gamma   90.00
#
_symmetry.space_group_name_H-M   'P 1'
#
loop_
_entity.id
_entity.type
_entity.pdbx_description
1 polymer ?
#
loop_
_entity_poly.entity_id
_entity_poly.type
_entity_poly.pdbx_seq_one_letter_code
_entity_poly.pdbx_strand_id
1 'polypeptide(L)'
;MLFGLLEIFLNYLLGKQPKMDNHIAVYERENDLPKVTVYRLPAIGESIGQLQGGRTIDFIDPTYAVDPEESEFHSSVIRFHYSSMRTPPSVYDYDMDSGVSVLKKIKPVLGGFDASNYVTERKWAAAADHSDPDARSVQKRSCEA
;
A
#
# COMPACT_ATOMS: atom_id res chain seq x y z
N MET A 1 -5.44 -19.85 -22.71
CA MET A 1 -5.99 -20.40 -21.45
C MET A 1 -5.41 -19.58 -20.30
N LEU A 2 -5.98 -18.39 -20.05
CA LEU A 2 -5.43 -17.39 -19.12
C LEU A 2 -6.53 -16.90 -18.18
N PHE A 3 -7.26 -17.84 -17.57
CA PHE A 3 -8.36 -17.54 -16.64
C PHE A 3 -8.20 -18.23 -15.27
N GLY A 4 -7.15 -19.03 -15.07
CA GLY A 4 -6.98 -19.83 -13.84
C GLY A 4 -6.12 -19.19 -12.75
N LEU A 5 -5.29 -18.20 -13.07
CA LEU A 5 -4.36 -17.58 -12.11
C LEU A 5 -4.92 -16.33 -11.41
N LEU A 6 -6.00 -15.74 -11.93
CA LEU A 6 -6.63 -14.56 -11.34
C LEU A 6 -7.56 -14.93 -10.16
N GLU A 7 -8.16 -16.11 -10.19
CA GLU A 7 -9.07 -16.61 -9.15
C GLU A 7 -8.32 -17.13 -7.90
N ILE A 8 -7.13 -17.70 -8.06
CA ILE A 8 -6.36 -18.26 -6.92
C ILE A 8 -5.66 -17.16 -6.13
N PHE A 9 -5.25 -16.06 -6.78
CA PHE A 9 -4.63 -14.92 -6.08
C PHE A 9 -5.62 -14.13 -5.22
N LEU A 10 -6.92 -14.26 -5.46
CA LEU A 10 -7.94 -13.53 -4.69
C LEU A 10 -8.12 -14.10 -3.28
N ASN A 11 -7.75 -15.35 -3.01
CA ASN A 11 -7.99 -15.99 -1.71
C ASN A 11 -6.78 -16.02 -0.75
N TYR A 12 -5.57 -15.65 -1.19
CA TYR A 12 -4.37 -15.76 -0.34
C TYR A 12 -3.84 -14.42 0.21
N LEU A 13 -4.30 -13.28 -0.31
CA LEU A 13 -3.85 -11.95 0.12
C LEU A 13 -4.92 -11.09 0.81
N LEU A 14 -6.12 -11.62 1.08
CA LEU A 14 -7.03 -11.00 2.03
C LEU A 14 -6.58 -11.31 3.47
N GLY A 15 -5.45 -10.70 3.88
CA GLY A 15 -5.29 -10.33 5.29
C GLY A 15 -6.54 -9.57 5.73
N LYS A 16 -6.95 -9.68 6.98
CA LYS A 16 -8.21 -9.10 7.51
C LYS A 16 -8.43 -7.68 7.00
N GLN A 17 -9.29 -7.51 5.99
CA GLN A 17 -9.57 -6.19 5.45
C GLN A 17 -10.60 -5.52 6.36
N PRO A 18 -10.36 -4.28 6.80
CA PRO A 18 -11.38 -3.52 7.50
C PRO A 18 -12.54 -3.26 6.53
N LYS A 19 -13.68 -3.93 6.78
CA LYS A 19 -14.94 -3.55 6.15
C LYS A 19 -15.48 -2.34 6.89
N MET A 20 -15.66 -1.25 6.15
CA MET A 20 -16.20 0.01 6.65
C MET A 20 -17.57 0.23 6.02
N ASP A 21 -18.46 0.97 6.67
CA ASP A 21 -19.91 1.04 6.34
C ASP A 21 -20.23 0.99 4.84
N ASN A 22 -19.55 1.83 4.04
CA ASN A 22 -19.74 1.91 2.59
C ASN A 22 -18.43 1.73 1.79
N HIS A 23 -17.35 1.27 2.42
CA HIS A 23 -16.05 1.17 1.78
C HIS A 23 -15.32 -0.12 2.13
N ILE A 24 -14.50 -0.57 1.21
CA ILE A 24 -13.48 -1.59 1.45
C ILE A 24 -12.13 -1.01 1.08
N ALA A 25 -11.21 -1.01 2.04
CA ALA A 25 -9.80 -0.80 1.75
C ALA A 25 -9.19 -2.16 1.43
N VAL A 26 -8.47 -2.25 0.32
CA VAL A 26 -7.77 -3.45 -0.15
C VAL A 26 -6.27 -3.18 -0.08
N TYR A 27 -5.57 -3.97 0.74
CA TYR A 27 -4.11 -3.95 0.85
C TYR A 27 -3.53 -5.06 -0.03
N GLU A 28 -2.86 -4.67 -1.09
CA GLU A 28 -2.24 -5.58 -2.07
C GLU A 28 -0.74 -5.31 -2.21
N ARG A 29 -0.03 -6.20 -2.91
CA ARG A 29 1.36 -5.95 -3.32
C ARG A 29 1.46 -6.08 -4.83
N GLU A 30 1.98 -5.07 -5.48
CA GLU A 30 2.25 -5.05 -6.92
C GLU A 30 3.73 -4.77 -7.13
N ASN A 31 4.42 -5.62 -7.89
CA ASN A 31 5.88 -5.54 -8.06
C ASN A 31 6.60 -5.39 -6.71
N ASP A 32 6.28 -6.17 -5.68
CA ASP A 32 6.85 -6.06 -4.32
C ASP A 32 6.74 -4.68 -3.65
N LEU A 33 5.85 -3.81 -4.11
CA LEU A 33 5.50 -2.57 -3.44
C LEU A 33 4.09 -2.71 -2.85
N PRO A 34 3.88 -2.42 -1.56
CA PRO A 34 2.54 -2.43 -1.01
C PRO A 34 1.70 -1.32 -1.66
N LYS A 35 0.42 -1.60 -1.89
CA LYS A 35 -0.53 -0.70 -2.52
C LYS A 35 -1.84 -0.79 -1.77
N VAL A 36 -2.48 0.37 -1.56
CA VAL A 36 -3.76 0.46 -0.87
C VAL A 36 -4.76 1.05 -1.84
N THR A 37 -5.82 0.31 -2.14
CA THR A 37 -6.90 0.75 -3.02
C THR A 37 -8.21 0.72 -2.26
N VAL A 38 -8.92 1.85 -2.25
CA VAL A 38 -10.21 1.99 -1.58
C VAL A 38 -11.33 1.95 -2.61
N TYR A 39 -12.28 1.05 -2.39
CA TYR A 39 -13.47 0.91 -3.23
C TYR A 39 -14.71 1.31 -2.43
N ARG A 40 -15.64 2.00 -3.09
CA ARG A 40 -16.97 2.21 -2.55
C ARG A 40 -17.80 0.95 -2.76
N LEU A 41 -18.48 0.51 -1.71
CA LEU A 41 -19.39 -0.62 -1.74
C LEU A 41 -20.81 -0.14 -2.10
N PRO A 42 -21.60 -0.99 -2.78
CA PRO A 42 -23.01 -0.72 -3.00
C PRO A 42 -23.80 -0.79 -1.68
N ALA A 43 -25.05 -0.34 -1.72
CA ALA A 43 -25.92 -0.36 -0.55
C ALA A 43 -26.10 -1.78 0.00
N ILE A 44 -26.31 -1.88 1.32
CA ILE A 44 -26.54 -3.16 2.00
C ILE A 44 -27.73 -3.87 1.37
N GLY A 45 -27.51 -5.10 0.90
CA GLY A 45 -28.53 -5.92 0.23
C GLY A 45 -28.33 -6.07 -1.28
N GLU A 46 -27.46 -5.26 -1.90
CA GLU A 46 -27.04 -5.45 -3.29
C GLU A 46 -25.87 -6.44 -3.40
N SER A 47 -25.84 -7.21 -4.48
CA SER A 47 -24.76 -8.16 -4.73
C SER A 47 -23.48 -7.44 -5.15
N ILE A 48 -22.36 -7.79 -4.51
CA ILE A 48 -21.03 -7.35 -4.94
C ILE A 48 -20.59 -8.31 -6.05
N GLY A 49 -20.67 -7.86 -7.30
CA GLY A 49 -20.13 -8.58 -8.45
C GLY A 49 -18.61 -8.39 -8.55
N GLN A 50 -18.21 -7.26 -9.13
CA GLN A 50 -16.80 -6.86 -9.25
C GLN A 50 -16.58 -5.50 -8.60
N LEU A 51 -15.47 -5.33 -7.89
CA LEU A 51 -15.08 -4.04 -7.33
C LEU A 51 -14.74 -3.08 -8.49
N GLN A 52 -15.38 -1.91 -8.53
CA GLN A 52 -15.18 -0.90 -9.56
C GLN A 52 -14.92 0.48 -8.94
N GLY A 53 -14.28 1.37 -9.70
CA GLY A 53 -14.04 2.76 -9.29
C GLY A 53 -13.09 2.90 -8.09
N GLY A 54 -12.17 1.96 -7.89
CA GLY A 54 -11.20 2.01 -6.81
C GLY A 54 -10.27 3.21 -6.90
N ARG A 55 -10.01 3.85 -5.76
CA ARG A 55 -9.05 4.95 -5.62
C ARG A 55 -7.81 4.42 -4.89
N THR A 56 -6.68 4.42 -5.59
CA THR A 56 -5.38 4.10 -4.97
C THR A 56 -4.89 5.29 -4.15
N ILE A 57 -4.33 5.00 -2.98
CA ILE A 57 -3.67 6.01 -2.13
C ILE A 57 -2.28 6.25 -2.70
N ASP A 58 -1.97 7.50 -3.03
CA ASP A 58 -0.66 7.91 -3.50
C ASP A 58 0.31 8.11 -2.33
N PHE A 59 1.51 7.56 -2.45
CA PHE A 59 2.58 7.71 -1.47
C PHE A 59 3.73 8.52 -2.08
N ILE A 60 4.37 9.34 -1.24
CA ILE A 60 5.37 10.31 -1.69
C ILE A 60 6.69 9.64 -2.11
N ASP A 61 7.01 8.51 -1.49
CA ASP A 61 8.27 7.79 -1.75
C ASP A 61 8.13 6.72 -2.83
N PRO A 62 9.17 6.49 -3.65
CA PRO A 62 9.17 5.41 -4.65
C PRO A 62 9.28 4.02 -4.01
N THR A 63 9.74 3.94 -2.76
CA THR A 63 9.78 2.70 -1.97
C THR A 63 9.37 2.99 -0.54
N TYR A 64 8.37 2.28 -0.04
CA TYR A 64 7.78 2.51 1.28
C TYR A 64 7.20 1.21 1.84
N ALA A 65 6.88 1.27 3.13
CA ALA A 65 6.03 0.33 3.82
C ALA A 65 4.73 1.04 4.21
N VAL A 66 3.62 0.33 4.09
CA VAL A 66 2.32 0.74 4.61
C VAL A 66 1.65 -0.46 5.28
N ASP A 67 1.20 -0.26 6.51
CA ASP A 67 0.56 -1.29 7.32
C ASP A 67 -0.74 -0.73 7.92
N PRO A 68 -1.86 -1.48 7.87
CA PRO A 68 -3.11 -1.05 8.48
C PRO A 68 -2.97 -0.95 10.00
N GLU A 69 -3.57 0.08 10.59
CA GLU A 69 -3.86 0.13 12.02
C GLU A 69 -5.33 -0.27 12.22
N GLU A 70 -5.65 -0.94 13.34
CA GLU A 70 -7.03 -1.31 13.62
C GLU A 70 -7.91 -0.05 13.67
N SER A 71 -8.96 -0.03 12.84
CA SER A 71 -9.92 1.08 12.76
C SER A 71 -11.31 0.57 13.16
N GLU A 72 -12.15 1.49 13.64
CA GLU A 72 -13.54 1.19 13.99
C GLU A 72 -14.35 0.84 12.73
N PHE A 73 -15.10 -0.27 12.77
CA PHE A 73 -15.88 -0.79 11.62
C PHE A 73 -16.91 0.19 11.03
N HIS A 74 -17.33 1.19 11.80
CA HIS A 74 -18.35 2.19 11.41
C HIS A 74 -17.72 3.57 11.16
N SER A 75 -16.62 3.60 10.39
CA SER A 75 -15.87 4.83 10.11
C SER A 75 -15.66 5.03 8.60
N SER A 76 -15.76 6.28 8.13
CA SER A 76 -15.31 6.67 6.80
C SER A 76 -13.78 6.85 6.71
N VAL A 77 -13.07 6.67 7.82
CA VAL A 77 -11.64 6.89 7.95
C VAL A 77 -10.92 5.58 8.26
N ILE A 78 -9.87 5.30 7.49
CA ILE A 78 -8.91 4.24 7.80
C ILE A 78 -7.63 4.86 8.35
N ARG A 79 -7.00 4.17 9.30
CA ARG A 79 -5.68 4.55 9.83
C ARG A 79 -4.63 3.58 9.35
N PHE A 80 -3.48 4.10 8.94
CA PHE A 80 -2.35 3.28 8.54
C PHE A 80 -1.02 3.88 9.01
N HIS A 81 -0.07 2.99 9.23
CA HIS A 81 1.33 3.33 9.43
C HIS A 81 2.01 3.46 8.08
N TYR A 82 2.84 4.48 7.92
CA TYR A 82 3.65 4.73 6.74
C TYR A 82 5.10 4.97 7.14
N SER A 83 6.04 4.38 6.40
CA SER A 83 7.45 4.68 6.55
C SER A 83 8.21 4.42 5.26
N SER A 84 9.38 5.04 5.12
CA SER A 84 10.31 4.77 4.03
C SER A 84 11.75 4.93 4.52
N MET A 85 12.71 4.83 3.61
CA MET A 85 14.12 5.06 3.95
C MET A 85 14.44 6.52 4.29
N ARG A 86 13.61 7.48 3.84
CA ARG A 86 13.75 8.92 4.15
C ARG A 86 12.56 9.51 4.91
N THR A 87 11.49 8.76 5.09
CA THR A 87 10.30 9.18 5.84
C THR A 87 10.22 8.37 7.14
N PRO A 88 10.38 9.00 8.31
CA PRO A 88 10.25 8.33 9.60
C PRO A 88 8.88 7.68 9.79
N PRO A 89 8.77 6.68 10.69
CA PRO A 89 7.48 6.07 11.02
C PRO A 89 6.42 7.11 11.36
N SER A 90 5.36 7.10 10.56
CA SER A 90 4.28 8.07 10.58
C SER A 90 2.93 7.35 10.61
N VAL A 91 1.91 8.01 11.16
CA VAL A 91 0.53 7.51 11.23
C VAL A 91 -0.35 8.50 10.49
N TYR A 92 -1.14 8.01 9.54
CA TYR A 92 -2.06 8.81 8.75
C TYR A 92 -3.50 8.32 8.94
N ASP A 93 -4.41 9.28 9.00
CA ASP A 93 -5.84 9.05 8.79
C ASP A 93 -6.14 9.33 7.32
N TYR A 94 -6.85 8.42 6.65
CA TYR A 94 -7.32 8.62 5.28
C TYR A 94 -8.83 8.60 5.24
N ASP A 95 -9.41 9.73 4.83
CA ASP A 95 -10.83 9.85 4.56
C ASP A 95 -11.15 9.19 3.22
N MET A 96 -11.96 8.13 3.25
CA MET A 96 -12.27 7.32 2.08
C MET A 96 -13.24 8.02 1.12
N ASP A 97 -14.04 8.99 1.60
CA ASP A 97 -14.95 9.76 0.77
C ASP A 97 -14.18 10.85 0.01
N SER A 98 -13.44 11.68 0.73
CA SER A 98 -12.69 12.80 0.14
C SER A 98 -11.39 12.35 -0.54
N GLY A 99 -10.82 11.22 -0.11
CA GLY A 99 -9.53 10.71 -0.60
C GLY A 99 -8.33 11.47 -0.05
N VAL A 100 -8.45 12.05 1.15
CA VAL A 100 -7.42 12.91 1.74
C VAL A 100 -6.74 12.19 2.89
N SER A 101 -5.41 12.16 2.88
CA SER A 101 -4.59 11.70 4.00
C SER A 101 -4.20 12.87 4.92
N VAL A 102 -4.37 12.68 6.23
CA VAL A 102 -4.00 13.63 7.27
C VAL A 102 -2.99 12.98 8.21
N LEU A 103 -1.81 13.60 8.36
CA LEU A 103 -0.78 13.15 9.30
C LEU A 103 -1.27 13.33 10.74
N LYS A 104 -1.22 12.24 11.53
CA LYS A 104 -1.65 12.21 12.94
C LYS A 104 -0.48 12.18 13.89
N LYS A 105 0.56 11.43 13.52
CA LYS A 105 1.74 11.24 14.34
C LYS A 105 2.95 11.00 13.46
N ILE A 106 4.07 11.59 13.82
CA ILE A 106 5.39 11.27 13.26
C ILE A 106 6.33 10.94 14.41
N LYS A 107 7.14 9.89 14.26
CA LYS A 107 8.21 9.57 15.20
C LYS A 107 9.40 10.49 14.91
N PRO A 108 9.77 11.41 15.82
CA PRO A 108 10.88 12.31 15.58
C PRO A 108 12.20 11.52 15.53
N VAL A 109 13.09 11.96 14.65
CA VAL A 109 14.47 11.47 14.56
C VAL A 109 15.36 12.49 15.26
N LEU A 110 16.15 12.03 16.24
CA LEU A 110 17.07 12.89 16.97
C LEU A 110 18.24 13.30 16.07
N GLY A 111 18.80 14.50 16.30
CA GLY A 111 20.02 14.95 15.61
C GLY A 111 19.78 15.77 14.33
N GLY A 112 18.63 16.43 14.18
CA GLY A 112 18.42 17.40 13.08
C GLY A 112 18.15 16.76 11.72
N PHE A 113 17.52 15.58 11.70
CA PHE A 113 17.15 14.88 10.48
C PHE A 113 16.26 15.76 9.58
N ASP A 114 16.66 15.88 8.32
CA ASP A 114 15.86 16.49 7.26
C ASP A 114 15.73 15.50 6.10
N ALA A 115 14.49 15.16 5.76
CA ALA A 115 14.18 14.22 4.68
C ALA A 115 14.58 14.76 3.30
N SER A 116 14.75 16.07 3.12
CA SER A 116 15.20 16.64 1.84
C SER A 116 16.66 16.38 1.55
N ASN A 117 17.46 16.01 2.56
CA ASN A 117 18.85 15.61 2.35
C ASN A 117 18.95 14.22 1.74
N TYR A 118 17.85 13.47 1.63
CA TYR A 118 17.90 12.08 1.21
C TYR A 118 17.11 11.82 -0.06
N VAL A 119 17.72 11.08 -1.00
CA VAL A 119 17.04 10.57 -2.21
C VAL A 119 16.92 9.07 -2.12
N THR A 120 15.73 8.55 -2.40
CA THR A 120 15.45 7.10 -2.40
C THR A 120 15.20 6.61 -3.81
N GLU A 121 15.83 5.49 -4.18
CA GLU A 121 15.70 4.89 -5.51
C GLU A 121 15.44 3.38 -5.42
N ARG A 122 14.73 2.88 -6.42
CA ARG A 122 14.49 1.45 -6.65
C ARG A 122 15.30 0.99 -7.85
N LYS A 123 16.24 0.06 -7.64
CA LYS A 123 17.07 -0.52 -8.69
C LYS A 123 16.82 -2.02 -8.81
N TRP A 124 16.87 -2.53 -10.05
CA TRP A 124 16.79 -3.95 -10.35
C TRP A 124 18.16 -4.46 -10.76
N ALA A 125 18.61 -5.55 -10.14
CA ALA A 125 19.80 -6.27 -10.57
C ALA A 125 19.36 -7.53 -11.33
N ALA A 126 19.96 -7.77 -12.50
CA ALA A 126 19.80 -9.03 -13.21
C ALA A 126 20.42 -10.16 -12.38
N ALA A 127 19.70 -11.28 -12.26
CA ALA A 127 20.25 -12.49 -11.66
C ALA A 127 21.27 -13.13 -12.62
N ALA A 128 22.27 -13.80 -12.05
CA ALA A 128 23.41 -14.36 -12.79
C ALA A 128 23.10 -15.71 -13.47
N ASP A 129 21.88 -16.23 -13.38
CA ASP A 129 21.46 -17.46 -14.03
C ASP A 129 21.11 -17.20 -15.51
N HIS A 130 22.09 -17.49 -16.37
CA HIS A 130 22.00 -17.31 -17.82
C HIS A 130 21.02 -18.25 -18.55
N SER A 131 20.00 -18.82 -17.89
CA SER A 131 19.19 -19.89 -18.49
C SER A 131 17.69 -19.81 -18.27
N ASP A 132 17.16 -18.77 -17.60
CA ASP A 132 15.72 -18.60 -17.45
C ASP A 132 15.29 -17.17 -17.77
N PRO A 133 14.43 -16.90 -18.79
CA PRO A 133 13.84 -15.58 -18.97
C PRO A 133 12.94 -15.13 -17.80
N ASP A 134 12.56 -16.04 -16.88
CA ASP A 134 11.89 -15.75 -15.61
C ASP A 134 12.86 -15.60 -14.41
N ALA A 135 14.18 -15.59 -14.65
CA ALA A 135 15.21 -15.36 -13.65
C ALA A 135 14.92 -14.09 -12.83
N ARG A 136 14.57 -14.30 -11.56
CA ARG A 136 14.05 -13.27 -10.66
C ARG A 136 15.07 -12.15 -10.47
N SER A 137 14.80 -10.98 -11.03
CA SER A 137 15.58 -9.77 -10.76
C SER A 137 15.52 -9.44 -9.27
N VAL A 138 16.68 -9.17 -8.67
CA VAL A 138 16.76 -8.79 -7.25
C VAL A 138 16.58 -7.29 -7.14
N GLN A 139 15.56 -6.87 -6.39
CA GLN A 139 15.34 -5.46 -6.10
C GLN A 139 16.30 -5.00 -4.99
N LYS A 140 17.07 -3.94 -5.28
CA LYS A 140 17.82 -3.19 -4.26
C LYS A 140 17.11 -1.87 -3.98
N ARG A 141 17.00 -1.54 -2.70
CA ARG A 141 16.51 -0.25 -2.19
C ARG A 141 17.72 0.49 -1.61
N SER A 142 17.92 1.72 -2.04
CA SER A 142 19.02 2.56 -1.56
C SER A 142 18.50 3.94 -1.20
N CYS A 143 19.14 4.55 -0.21
CA CYS A 143 18.91 5.92 0.22
C CYS A 143 20.29 6.57 0.38
N GLU A 144 20.51 7.71 -0.24
CA GLU A 144 21.78 8.44 -0.21
C GLU A 144 21.52 9.87 0.28
N ALA A 145 22.49 10.42 1.02
CA ALA A 145 22.40 11.68 1.76
C ALA A 145 23.06 12.86 1.03
#